data_AF-A0A9P1GGQ6-F1
#
_entry.id   AF-A0A9P1GGQ6-F1
#
_cell.length_a   1.000
_cell.length_b   1.000
_cell.length_c   1.000
_cell.angle_alpha   90.00
_cell.angle_beta   90.00
_cell.angle_gamma   90.00
#
_symmetry.space_group_name_H-M   'P 1'
#
loop_
_entity.id
_entity.type
_entity.pdbx_description
1 polymer ?
#
loop_
_entity_poly.entity_id
_entity_poly.type
_entity_poly.pdbx_seq_one_letter_code
_entity_poly.pdbx_strand_id
1 'polypeptide(L)'
;MTQAAQSAASAAQTLQALQAQQSSSSTSLPVSDNFKEASRMVRQPDPFGSEDHDSDLSKWQDFCVNLKAWLFLGNPKFEVDLHRAESHKTGAIDVSAEPEDVQLRCKQFYNIMTGLLRGKPLRMLRQIENRNGYELWRQLCQLFAPKTKARSISVLSALLHVPQFSKDRTLLDQVLGLERLRAEYAKSSGADVPDDLMLSVLVRSLPRHIQQHVQLQMDETSSYEDIRSLVIGYEKITTSWSPGKIHSELGIVSPPNSGPAPMEGQKGNKGSSAGKDGKGKGELCFS
;
A
#
# COMPACT_ATOMS: atom_id res chain seq x y z
N MET A 1 32.44 -16.36 72.62
CA MET A 1 32.50 -16.67 71.17
C MET A 1 31.23 -16.31 70.39
N THR A 2 30.13 -15.89 71.02
CA THR A 2 28.84 -15.62 70.36
C THR A 2 28.72 -14.24 69.68
N GLN A 3 29.52 -13.25 70.08
CA GLN A 3 29.43 -11.87 69.56
C GLN A 3 30.12 -11.70 68.18
N ALA A 4 31.16 -12.51 67.90
CA ALA A 4 31.84 -12.53 66.60
C ALA A 4 30.97 -13.19 65.51
N ALA A 5 30.16 -14.19 65.87
CA ALA A 5 29.25 -14.84 64.92
C ALA A 5 28.08 -13.94 64.51
N GLN A 6 27.57 -13.11 65.43
CA GLN A 6 26.46 -12.20 65.15
C GLN A 6 26.86 -11.00 64.27
N SER A 7 28.10 -10.52 64.39
CA SER A 7 28.63 -9.43 63.55
C SER A 7 28.94 -9.89 62.12
N ALA A 8 29.35 -11.15 61.93
CA ALA A 8 29.53 -11.72 60.59
C ALA A 8 28.18 -11.92 59.87
N ALA A 9 27.13 -12.31 60.61
CA ALA A 9 25.80 -12.51 60.04
C ALA A 9 25.14 -11.21 59.57
N SER A 10 25.30 -10.10 60.32
CA SER A 10 24.75 -8.80 59.94
C SER A 10 25.50 -8.17 58.75
N ALA A 11 26.82 -8.38 58.65
CA ALA A 11 27.62 -7.95 57.50
C ALA A 11 27.25 -8.69 56.21
N ALA A 12 26.93 -9.99 56.30
CA ALA A 12 26.48 -10.78 55.15
C ALA A 12 25.10 -10.32 54.63
N GLN A 13 24.18 -9.98 55.54
CA GLN A 13 22.85 -9.48 55.18
C GLN A 13 22.90 -8.08 54.54
N THR A 14 23.80 -7.20 55.01
CA THR A 14 23.99 -5.87 54.40
C THR A 14 24.61 -5.95 53.00
N LEU A 15 25.56 -6.87 52.78
CA LEU A 15 26.11 -7.13 51.44
C LEU A 15 25.07 -7.71 50.48
N GLN A 16 24.20 -8.62 50.95
CA GLN A 16 23.09 -9.15 50.13
C GLN A 16 22.05 -8.07 49.80
N ALA A 17 21.72 -7.19 50.74
CA ALA A 17 20.82 -6.06 50.49
C ALA A 17 21.42 -5.05 49.49
N LEU A 18 22.73 -4.79 49.56
CA LEU A 18 23.44 -3.94 48.61
C LEU A 18 23.55 -4.59 47.21
N GLN A 19 23.73 -5.91 47.12
CA GLN A 19 23.70 -6.63 45.84
C GLN A 19 22.30 -6.66 45.22
N ALA A 20 21.23 -6.76 46.02
CA ALA A 20 19.84 -6.64 45.57
C ALA A 20 19.49 -5.20 45.12
N GLN A 21 20.11 -4.18 45.72
CA GLN A 21 20.02 -2.79 45.25
C GLN A 21 20.88 -2.49 44.02
N GLN A 22 22.00 -3.19 43.81
CA GLN A 22 22.80 -3.09 42.57
C GLN A 22 22.14 -3.76 41.38
N SER A 23 21.39 -4.84 41.60
CA SER A 23 20.61 -5.50 40.53
C SER A 23 19.32 -4.75 40.16
N SER A 24 18.86 -3.82 41.00
CA SER A 24 17.75 -2.90 40.70
C SER A 24 18.20 -1.51 40.20
N SER A 25 19.51 -1.24 40.12
CA SER A 25 20.08 -0.01 39.56
C SER A 25 20.76 -0.23 38.20
N SER A 26 20.33 -1.26 37.47
CA SER A 26 20.53 -1.36 36.03
C SER A 26 19.23 -1.01 35.29
N THR A 27 18.75 0.22 35.45
CA THR A 27 17.87 0.84 34.45
C THR A 27 18.70 1.22 33.21
N SER A 28 19.49 0.27 32.69
CA SER A 28 19.89 0.34 31.29
C SER A 28 18.62 0.04 30.52
N LEU A 29 18.01 1.10 30.02
CA LEU A 29 16.91 1.07 29.06
C LEU A 29 17.08 -0.13 28.10
N PRO A 30 16.14 -1.08 28.01
CA PRO A 30 16.18 -2.20 27.05
C PRO A 30 16.00 -1.75 25.59
N VAL A 31 16.26 -0.46 25.31
CA VAL A 31 16.02 0.22 24.03
C VAL A 31 17.05 -0.21 22.98
N SER A 32 18.26 -0.60 23.37
CA SER A 32 19.32 -0.92 22.39
C SER A 32 19.15 -2.29 21.73
N ASP A 33 18.54 -3.26 22.42
CA ASP A 33 18.43 -4.63 21.91
C ASP A 33 17.21 -4.80 20.99
N ASN A 34 16.08 -4.17 21.32
CA ASN A 34 14.87 -4.30 20.51
C ASN A 34 15.00 -3.69 19.11
N PHE A 35 15.70 -2.55 18.95
CA PHE A 35 15.94 -1.97 17.62
C PHE A 35 17.01 -2.73 16.83
N LYS A 36 17.98 -3.37 17.51
CA LYS A 36 18.92 -4.30 16.86
C LYS A 36 18.19 -5.55 16.36
N GLU A 37 17.27 -6.09 17.14
CA GLU A 37 16.42 -7.22 16.75
C GLU A 37 15.46 -6.83 15.62
N ALA A 38 14.82 -5.65 15.71
CA ALA A 38 13.99 -5.11 14.63
C ALA A 38 14.79 -4.92 13.34
N SER A 39 16.04 -4.45 13.41
CA SER A 39 16.93 -4.32 12.24
C SER A 39 17.37 -5.65 11.62
N ARG A 40 17.25 -6.77 12.36
CA ARG A 40 17.50 -8.12 11.83
C ARG A 40 16.28 -8.68 11.08
N MET A 41 15.08 -8.26 11.45
CA MET A 41 13.81 -8.77 10.88
C MET A 41 13.23 -7.86 9.80
N VAL A 42 13.41 -6.53 9.93
CA VAL A 42 12.92 -5.52 8.99
C VAL A 42 14.09 -4.62 8.62
N ARG A 43 14.30 -4.40 7.31
CA ARG A 43 15.34 -3.49 6.84
C ARG A 43 15.12 -2.10 7.44
N GLN A 44 16.21 -1.49 7.92
CA GLN A 44 16.18 -0.09 8.33
C GLN A 44 15.66 0.77 7.15
N PRO A 45 14.74 1.72 7.39
CA PRO A 45 14.22 2.58 6.35
C PRO A 45 15.35 3.32 5.62
N ASP A 46 15.23 3.45 4.30
CA ASP A 46 16.16 4.26 3.52
C ASP A 46 16.07 5.73 3.95
N PRO A 47 17.18 6.50 3.82
CA PRO A 47 17.14 7.93 4.09
C PRO A 47 16.09 8.63 3.24
N PHE A 48 15.24 9.45 3.87
CA PHE A 48 14.14 10.14 3.22
C PHE A 48 14.40 11.63 3.08
N GLY A 49 14.20 12.15 1.87
CA GLY A 49 14.27 13.57 1.56
C GLY A 49 15.29 13.89 0.48
N SER A 50 14.89 14.79 -0.41
CA SER A 50 15.71 15.38 -1.45
C SER A 50 15.49 16.91 -1.49
N GLU A 51 16.06 17.60 -2.47
CA GLU A 51 15.70 18.99 -2.75
C GLU A 51 14.40 19.08 -3.60
N ASP A 52 14.01 17.98 -4.27
CA ASP A 52 12.85 17.90 -5.15
C ASP A 52 11.58 17.45 -4.40
N HIS A 53 10.65 18.39 -4.19
CA HIS A 53 9.44 18.12 -3.40
C HIS A 53 8.52 17.04 -4.00
N ASP A 54 8.37 16.99 -5.33
CA ASP A 54 7.46 16.04 -5.99
C ASP A 54 8.00 14.60 -5.95
N SER A 55 9.33 14.41 -6.03
CA SER A 55 9.93 13.09 -5.82
C SER A 55 9.71 12.61 -4.39
N ASP A 56 9.81 13.50 -3.41
CA ASP A 56 9.62 13.15 -2.00
C ASP A 56 8.16 12.80 -1.71
N LEU A 57 7.20 13.53 -2.29
CA LEU A 57 5.76 13.23 -2.20
C LEU A 57 5.44 11.81 -2.68
N SER A 58 6.05 11.39 -3.80
CA SER A 58 5.82 10.07 -4.38
C SER A 58 6.36 8.93 -3.49
N LYS A 59 7.49 9.16 -2.82
CA LYS A 59 8.16 8.18 -1.94
C LYS A 59 7.65 8.20 -0.49
N TRP A 60 6.89 9.23 -0.11
CA TRP A 60 6.47 9.45 1.28
C TRP A 60 5.63 8.30 1.83
N GLN A 61 4.66 7.77 1.07
CA GLN A 61 3.82 6.66 1.56
C GLN A 61 4.66 5.41 1.84
N ASP A 62 5.58 5.05 0.93
CA ASP A 62 6.46 3.89 1.09
C ASP A 62 7.40 4.07 2.28
N PHE A 63 7.97 5.27 2.44
CA PHE A 63 8.79 5.61 3.60
C PHE A 63 7.99 5.50 4.91
N CYS A 64 6.77 6.03 4.97
CA CYS A 64 5.92 5.94 6.16
C CYS A 64 5.61 4.48 6.53
N VAL A 65 5.28 3.63 5.55
CA VAL A 65 4.97 2.22 5.80
C VAL A 65 6.21 1.49 6.34
N ASN A 66 7.36 1.67 5.71
CA ASN A 66 8.61 1.04 6.14
C ASN A 66 9.06 1.55 7.52
N LEU A 67 8.96 2.86 7.76
CA LEU A 67 9.28 3.46 9.05
C LEU A 67 8.38 2.92 10.17
N LYS A 68 7.06 2.90 9.95
CA LYS A 68 6.10 2.39 10.94
C LYS A 68 6.35 0.91 11.23
N ALA A 69 6.54 0.08 10.20
CA ALA A 69 6.83 -1.34 10.37
C ALA A 69 8.10 -1.58 11.21
N TRP A 70 9.19 -0.87 10.91
CA TRP A 70 10.44 -0.97 11.65
C TRP A 70 10.32 -0.44 13.09
N LEU A 71 9.63 0.69 13.28
CA LEU A 71 9.48 1.33 14.58
C LEU A 71 8.57 0.54 15.53
N PHE A 72 7.45 0.01 15.02
CA PHE A 72 6.49 -0.77 15.81
C PHE A 72 7.06 -2.11 16.25
N LEU A 73 7.93 -2.70 15.44
CA LEU A 73 8.66 -3.90 15.82
C LEU A 73 9.68 -3.61 16.94
N GLY A 74 10.37 -2.47 16.89
CA GLY A 74 11.30 -2.07 17.95
C GLY A 74 10.62 -1.69 19.26
N ASN A 75 9.49 -0.96 19.19
CA ASN A 75 8.67 -0.68 20.37
C ASN A 75 7.20 -0.42 19.97
N PRO A 76 6.27 -1.29 20.38
CA PRO A 76 4.87 -1.19 19.98
C PRO A 76 4.17 0.05 20.54
N LYS A 77 4.69 0.67 21.62
CA LYS A 77 4.10 1.90 22.19
C LYS A 77 4.19 3.10 21.24
N PHE A 78 5.05 3.06 20.23
CA PHE A 78 5.11 4.11 19.21
C PHE A 78 3.86 4.17 18.33
N GLU A 79 3.11 3.07 18.20
CA GLU A 79 1.90 3.04 17.37
C GLU A 79 0.84 4.01 17.87
N VAL A 80 0.56 3.98 19.19
CA VAL A 80 -0.42 4.86 19.83
C VAL A 80 0.03 6.32 19.76
N ASP A 81 1.31 6.58 20.05
CA ASP A 81 1.86 7.94 20.07
C ASP A 81 1.86 8.58 18.67
N LEU A 82 2.25 7.83 17.63
CA LEU A 82 2.25 8.32 16.25
C LEU A 82 0.83 8.49 15.71
N HIS A 83 -0.10 7.58 16.02
CA HIS A 83 -1.51 7.76 15.66
C HIS A 83 -2.12 9.01 16.30
N ARG A 84 -1.76 9.29 17.56
CA ARG A 84 -2.15 10.54 18.23
C ARG A 84 -1.56 11.77 17.52
N ALA A 85 -0.29 11.73 17.13
CA ALA A 85 0.35 12.83 16.42
C ALA A 85 -0.26 13.07 15.01
N GLU A 86 -0.62 12.01 14.30
CA GLU A 86 -1.26 12.11 12.97
C GLU A 86 -2.71 12.60 12.99
N SER A 87 -3.42 12.32 14.08
CA SER A 87 -4.79 12.80 14.29
C SER A 87 -4.84 14.25 14.77
N HIS A 88 -3.74 14.77 15.31
CA HIS A 88 -3.61 16.16 15.74
C HIS A 88 -3.53 17.11 14.53
N LYS A 89 -4.68 17.72 14.19
CA LYS A 89 -4.80 18.62 13.02
C LYS A 89 -4.37 20.05 13.31
N THR A 90 -4.44 20.50 14.57
CA THR A 90 -4.29 21.91 14.96
C THR A 90 -3.43 22.05 16.20
N GLY A 91 -2.52 23.03 16.19
CA GLY A 91 -1.64 23.33 17.32
C GLY A 91 -0.34 22.53 17.33
N ALA A 92 0.68 23.07 17.99
CA ALA A 92 1.92 22.36 18.27
C ALA A 92 1.66 21.32 19.37
N ILE A 93 2.18 20.11 19.22
CA ILE A 93 2.08 19.07 20.25
C ILE A 93 3.07 19.41 21.35
N ASP A 94 2.60 19.87 22.50
CA ASP A 94 3.46 20.04 23.68
C ASP A 94 3.61 18.70 24.41
N VAL A 95 4.83 18.16 24.37
CA VAL A 95 5.17 16.87 25.00
C VAL A 95 5.66 17.07 26.44
N SER A 96 5.87 18.31 26.90
CA SER A 96 6.41 18.58 28.24
C SER A 96 5.45 18.22 29.39
N ALA A 97 4.14 18.23 29.12
CA ALA A 97 3.09 17.87 30.08
C ALA A 97 2.75 16.37 30.11
N GLU A 98 3.33 15.57 29.20
CA GLU A 98 3.07 14.13 29.09
C GLU A 98 3.96 13.30 30.04
N PRO A 99 3.62 12.04 30.32
CA PRO A 99 4.42 11.15 31.16
C PRO A 99 5.87 11.03 30.68
N GLU A 100 6.81 10.89 31.61
CA GLU A 100 8.25 10.83 31.30
C GLU A 100 8.59 9.74 30.25
N ASP A 101 7.88 8.61 30.28
CA ASP A 101 8.00 7.56 29.28
C ASP A 101 7.67 8.02 27.84
N VAL A 102 6.65 8.87 27.68
CA VAL A 102 6.23 9.44 26.39
C VAL A 102 7.27 10.47 25.93
N GLN A 103 7.79 11.28 26.85
CA GLN A 103 8.84 12.25 26.55
C GLN A 103 10.12 11.57 26.08
N LEU A 104 10.50 10.47 26.73
CA LEU A 104 11.69 9.69 26.38
C LEU A 104 11.54 9.03 25.01
N ARG A 105 10.36 8.47 24.70
CA ARG A 105 10.04 7.95 23.36
C ARG A 105 10.05 9.05 22.29
N CYS A 106 9.49 10.22 22.59
CA CYS A 106 9.51 11.37 21.68
C CYS A 106 10.95 11.79 21.31
N LYS A 107 11.83 11.90 22.32
CA LYS A 107 13.26 12.20 22.12
C LYS A 107 13.97 11.10 21.31
N GLN A 108 13.65 9.83 21.57
CA GLN A 108 14.19 8.71 20.78
C GLN A 108 13.76 8.80 19.32
N PHE A 109 12.47 9.05 19.06
CA PHE A 109 11.94 9.20 17.71
C PHE A 109 12.62 10.38 16.98
N TYR A 110 12.84 11.51 17.65
CA TYR A 110 13.59 12.64 17.11
C TYR A 110 15.02 12.24 16.68
N ASN A 111 15.72 11.47 17.51
CA ASN A 111 17.07 11.00 17.19
C ASN A 111 17.08 10.05 15.98
N ILE A 112 16.10 9.14 15.89
CA ILE A 112 15.92 8.23 14.74
C ILE A 112 15.67 9.06 13.46
N MET A 113 14.76 10.03 13.51
CA MET A 113 14.45 10.91 12.39
C MET A 113 15.66 11.75 11.96
N THR A 114 16.51 12.16 12.89
CA THR A 114 17.76 12.87 12.57
C THR A 114 18.68 12.01 11.69
N GLY A 115 18.75 10.70 11.96
CA GLY A 115 19.55 9.76 11.17
C GLY A 115 18.97 9.47 9.78
N LEU A 116 17.64 9.49 9.64
CA LEU A 116 16.92 9.09 8.42
C LEU A 116 16.61 10.26 7.49
N LEU A 117 16.35 11.47 7.98
CA LEU A 117 15.93 12.60 7.14
C LEU A 117 17.11 13.27 6.43
N ARG A 118 16.90 13.70 5.19
CA ARG A 118 17.86 14.43 4.35
C ARG A 118 17.19 15.64 3.69
N GLY A 119 17.97 16.54 3.09
CA GLY A 119 17.46 17.69 2.31
C GLY A 119 16.48 18.60 3.07
N LYS A 120 15.33 18.86 2.44
CA LYS A 120 14.26 19.73 2.97
C LYS A 120 13.65 19.21 4.30
N PRO A 121 13.26 17.93 4.45
CA PRO A 121 12.79 17.38 5.73
C PRO A 121 13.76 17.61 6.90
N LEU A 122 15.08 17.47 6.67
CA LEU A 122 16.09 17.69 7.71
C LEU A 122 16.18 19.16 8.14
N ARG A 123 15.93 20.09 7.20
CA ARG A 123 15.89 21.53 7.52
C ARG A 123 14.73 21.86 8.45
N MET A 124 13.58 21.20 8.30
CA MET A 124 12.45 21.31 9.21
C MET A 124 12.78 20.74 10.59
N LEU A 125 13.45 19.59 10.66
CA LEU A 125 13.89 18.99 11.93
C LEU A 125 14.78 19.94 12.75
N ARG A 126 15.61 20.75 12.10
CA ARG A 126 16.46 21.77 12.75
C ARG A 126 15.69 22.97 13.31
N GLN A 127 14.48 23.23 12.83
CA GLN A 127 13.64 24.33 13.31
C GLN A 127 12.81 23.95 14.54
N ILE A 128 12.73 22.66 14.87
CA ILE A 128 11.92 22.17 15.97
C ILE A 128 12.72 22.18 17.27
N GLU A 129 12.19 22.91 18.24
CA GLU A 129 12.77 23.03 19.58
C GLU A 129 12.45 21.80 20.45
N ASN A 130 13.16 21.65 21.56
CA ASN A 130 12.94 20.61 22.58
C ASN A 130 13.08 19.15 22.11
N ARG A 131 13.68 18.90 20.94
CA ARG A 131 13.81 17.55 20.33
C ARG A 131 12.47 16.83 20.25
N ASN A 132 11.43 17.58 19.89
CA ASN A 132 10.07 17.07 19.81
C ASN A 132 9.85 16.29 18.50
N GLY A 133 10.05 14.98 18.57
CA GLY A 133 9.86 14.08 17.43
C GLY A 133 8.41 13.96 16.96
N TYR A 134 7.43 14.13 17.85
CA TYR A 134 6.01 14.02 17.49
C TYR A 134 5.49 15.25 16.76
N GLU A 135 5.95 16.44 17.16
CA GLU A 135 5.67 17.67 16.40
C GLU A 135 6.32 17.63 15.02
N LEU A 136 7.54 17.09 14.91
CA LEU A 136 8.17 16.82 13.62
C LEU A 136 7.32 15.89 12.76
N TRP A 137 6.86 14.77 13.32
CA TRP A 137 6.03 13.83 12.59
C TRP A 137 4.75 14.48 12.07
N ARG A 138 4.08 15.28 12.91
CA ARG A 138 2.89 16.04 12.54
C ARG A 138 3.17 16.99 11.38
N GLN A 139 4.25 17.78 11.46
CA GLN A 139 4.63 18.73 10.40
C GLN A 139 5.01 18.03 9.09
N LEU A 140 5.75 16.92 9.15
CA LEU A 140 6.07 16.12 7.96
C LEU A 140 4.83 15.53 7.32
N CYS A 141 3.90 14.99 8.12
CA CYS A 141 2.61 14.51 7.62
C CYS A 141 1.80 15.63 6.97
N GLN A 142 1.82 16.85 7.53
CA GLN A 142 1.15 18.00 6.91
C GLN A 142 1.81 18.44 5.61
N LEU A 143 3.15 18.36 5.51
CA LEU A 143 3.88 18.76 4.32
C LEU A 143 3.76 17.74 3.18
N PHE A 144 3.93 16.44 3.47
CA PHE A 144 4.01 15.38 2.45
C PHE A 144 2.73 14.55 2.31
N ALA A 145 1.81 14.62 3.26
CA ALA A 145 0.48 14.03 3.15
C ALA A 145 -0.61 15.03 3.55
N PRO A 146 -0.69 16.20 2.88
CA PRO A 146 -1.69 17.20 3.23
C PRO A 146 -3.10 16.64 3.00
N LYS A 147 -3.86 16.48 4.09
CA LYS A 147 -5.29 16.14 4.06
C LYS A 147 -6.10 17.40 3.72
N THR A 148 -6.01 17.85 2.48
CA THR A 148 -6.76 19.03 2.02
C THR A 148 -8.15 18.64 1.56
N LYS A 149 -9.13 19.53 1.80
CA LYS A 149 -10.47 19.38 1.21
C LYS A 149 -10.43 19.34 -0.32
N ALA A 150 -9.49 20.06 -0.94
CA ALA A 150 -9.29 20.03 -2.38
C ALA A 150 -8.92 18.62 -2.88
N ARG A 151 -8.03 17.91 -2.15
CA ARG A 151 -7.70 16.51 -2.47
C ARG A 151 -8.89 15.58 -2.27
N SER A 152 -9.61 15.69 -1.15
CA SER A 152 -10.79 14.84 -0.91
C SER A 152 -11.88 15.04 -1.97
N ILE A 153 -12.11 16.29 -2.41
CA ILE A 153 -13.02 16.61 -3.51
C ILE A 153 -12.52 16.02 -4.84
N SER A 154 -11.22 16.08 -5.11
CA SER A 154 -10.63 15.52 -6.34
C SER A 154 -10.75 13.99 -6.37
N VAL A 155 -10.48 13.32 -5.25
CA VAL A 155 -10.65 11.85 -5.12
C VAL A 155 -12.12 11.46 -5.26
N LEU A 156 -13.04 12.21 -4.64
CA LEU A 156 -14.48 11.98 -4.81
C LEU A 156 -14.92 12.18 -6.26
N SER A 157 -14.44 13.23 -6.92
CA SER A 157 -14.71 13.48 -8.33
C SER A 157 -14.20 12.34 -9.21
N ALA A 158 -12.99 11.84 -8.94
CA ALA A 158 -12.43 10.67 -9.63
C ALA A 158 -13.27 9.40 -9.41
N LEU A 159 -13.74 9.17 -8.18
CA LEU A 159 -14.66 8.05 -7.85
C LEU A 159 -15.99 8.19 -8.59
N LEU A 160 -16.58 9.38 -8.61
CA LEU A 160 -17.87 9.64 -9.28
C LEU A 160 -17.77 9.57 -10.80
N HIS A 161 -16.59 9.81 -11.38
CA HIS A 161 -16.35 9.80 -12.82
C HIS A 161 -15.42 8.67 -13.26
N VAL A 162 -15.44 7.53 -12.56
CA VAL A 162 -14.74 6.31 -13.00
C VAL A 162 -15.19 5.97 -14.44
N PRO A 163 -14.24 5.76 -15.38
CA PRO A 163 -14.55 5.39 -16.76
C PRO A 163 -15.17 3.99 -16.82
N GLN A 164 -15.76 3.65 -17.97
CA GLN A 164 -16.23 2.29 -18.18
C GLN A 164 -15.08 1.29 -18.09
N PHE A 165 -15.36 0.12 -17.52
CA PHE A 165 -14.39 -0.94 -17.36
C PHE A 165 -13.92 -1.43 -18.72
N SER A 166 -12.60 -1.45 -18.90
CA SER A 166 -11.97 -1.96 -20.11
C SER A 166 -11.92 -3.49 -20.09
N LYS A 167 -11.84 -4.08 -21.29
CA LYS A 167 -11.56 -5.52 -21.47
C LYS A 167 -10.08 -5.87 -21.24
N ASP A 168 -9.19 -4.86 -21.20
CA ASP A 168 -7.74 -5.07 -21.06
C ASP A 168 -7.33 -5.50 -19.65
N ARG A 169 -8.21 -5.32 -18.66
CA ARG A 169 -7.99 -5.68 -17.26
C ARG A 169 -9.13 -6.56 -16.77
N THR A 170 -8.85 -7.39 -15.77
CA THR A 170 -9.89 -8.19 -15.11
C THR A 170 -10.95 -7.27 -14.50
N LEU A 171 -12.19 -7.75 -14.40
CA LEU A 171 -13.24 -7.02 -13.71
C LEU A 171 -12.90 -6.90 -12.23
N LEU A 172 -12.32 -7.96 -11.64
CA LEU A 172 -11.83 -7.95 -10.26
C LEU A 172 -10.82 -6.81 -10.00
N ASP A 173 -9.80 -6.64 -10.84
CA ASP A 173 -8.79 -5.57 -10.64
C ASP A 173 -9.42 -4.18 -10.70
N GLN A 174 -10.41 -3.99 -11.57
CA GLN A 174 -11.09 -2.72 -11.75
C GLN A 174 -12.02 -2.40 -10.56
N VAL A 175 -12.72 -3.40 -10.03
CA VAL A 175 -13.50 -3.29 -8.78
C VAL A 175 -12.59 -2.97 -7.59
N LEU A 176 -11.46 -3.65 -7.45
CA LEU A 176 -10.47 -3.36 -6.39
C LEU A 176 -9.90 -1.94 -6.52
N GLY A 177 -9.70 -1.45 -7.74
CA GLY A 177 -9.28 -0.07 -7.99
C GLY A 177 -10.31 0.95 -7.48
N LEU A 178 -11.59 0.67 -7.70
CA LEU A 178 -12.71 1.48 -7.22
C LEU A 178 -12.84 1.45 -5.69
N GLU A 179 -12.65 0.30 -5.05
CA GLU A 179 -12.59 0.18 -3.58
C GLU A 179 -11.42 0.94 -2.97
N ARG A 180 -10.25 0.95 -3.63
CA ARG A 180 -9.10 1.76 -3.22
C ARG A 180 -9.42 3.26 -3.27
N LEU A 181 -10.15 3.72 -4.27
CA LEU A 181 -10.60 5.12 -4.37
C LEU A 181 -11.57 5.49 -3.23
N ARG A 182 -12.53 4.61 -2.89
CA ARG A 182 -13.40 4.78 -1.72
C ARG A 182 -12.58 4.89 -0.43
N ALA A 183 -11.61 4.00 -0.24
CA ALA A 183 -10.74 4.02 0.94
C ALA A 183 -9.87 5.29 1.01
N GLU A 184 -9.37 5.79 -0.12
CA GLU A 184 -8.63 7.05 -0.16
C GLU A 184 -9.53 8.25 0.18
N TYR A 185 -10.77 8.27 -0.31
CA TYR A 185 -11.74 9.29 0.06
C TYR A 185 -12.04 9.27 1.56
N ALA A 186 -12.33 8.10 2.13
CA ALA A 186 -12.57 7.94 3.57
C ALA A 186 -11.37 8.42 4.40
N LYS A 187 -10.14 8.09 3.97
CA LYS A 187 -8.89 8.52 4.63
C LYS A 187 -8.66 10.03 4.57
N SER A 188 -9.05 10.69 3.48
CA SER A 188 -8.82 12.12 3.25
C SER A 188 -9.93 13.02 3.80
N SER A 189 -11.19 12.62 3.62
CA SER A 189 -12.40 13.33 4.06
C SER A 189 -12.73 13.05 5.55
N GLY A 190 -12.42 11.84 6.04
CA GLY A 190 -12.85 11.37 7.37
C GLY A 190 -14.31 10.93 7.43
N ALA A 191 -14.99 10.91 6.28
CA ALA A 191 -16.35 10.41 6.11
C ALA A 191 -16.35 9.32 5.03
N ASP A 192 -17.14 8.28 5.24
CA ASP A 192 -17.28 7.20 4.26
C ASP A 192 -18.28 7.58 3.16
N VAL A 193 -18.15 6.92 2.02
CA VAL A 193 -19.09 7.05 0.90
C VAL A 193 -20.28 6.14 1.17
N PRO A 194 -21.53 6.61 1.02
CA PRO A 194 -22.71 5.77 1.13
C PRO A 194 -22.67 4.58 0.15
N ASP A 195 -23.10 3.40 0.61
CA ASP A 195 -23.04 2.18 -0.21
C ASP A 195 -23.88 2.31 -1.49
N ASP A 196 -25.03 3.01 -1.45
CA ASP A 196 -25.88 3.28 -2.62
C ASP A 196 -25.13 4.07 -3.71
N LEU A 197 -24.30 5.03 -3.28
CA LEU A 197 -23.49 5.81 -4.20
C LEU A 197 -22.44 4.91 -4.83
N MET A 198 -21.83 4.02 -4.04
CA MET A 198 -20.85 3.07 -4.55
C MET A 198 -21.46 2.07 -5.54
N LEU A 199 -22.65 1.57 -5.23
CA LEU A 199 -23.46 0.73 -6.09
C LEU A 199 -23.72 1.41 -7.44
N SER A 200 -24.15 2.67 -7.40
CA SER A 200 -24.48 3.45 -8.61
C SER A 200 -23.27 3.65 -9.51
N VAL A 201 -22.10 3.93 -8.93
CA VAL A 201 -20.83 4.09 -9.65
C VAL A 201 -20.36 2.75 -10.24
N LEU A 202 -20.47 1.66 -9.48
CA LEU A 202 -20.12 0.32 -9.96
C LEU A 202 -20.99 -0.06 -11.16
N VAL A 203 -22.32 -0.02 -11.04
CA VAL A 203 -23.22 -0.37 -12.14
C VAL A 203 -22.96 0.50 -13.37
N ARG A 204 -22.78 1.82 -13.20
CA ARG A 204 -22.48 2.74 -14.32
C ARG A 204 -21.13 2.43 -15.00
N SER A 205 -20.13 2.00 -14.24
CA SER A 205 -18.78 1.69 -14.77
C SER A 205 -18.70 0.32 -15.44
N LEU A 206 -19.64 -0.60 -15.19
CA LEU A 206 -19.66 -1.89 -15.88
C LEU A 206 -19.92 -1.77 -17.40
N PRO A 207 -19.44 -2.71 -18.23
CA PRO A 207 -19.83 -2.79 -19.63
C PRO A 207 -21.33 -3.08 -19.79
N ARG A 208 -21.98 -2.56 -20.85
CA ARG A 208 -23.44 -2.65 -21.06
C ARG A 208 -24.03 -4.06 -20.95
N HIS A 209 -23.33 -5.09 -21.41
CA HIS A 209 -23.81 -6.47 -21.35
C HIS A 209 -23.86 -7.02 -19.91
N ILE A 210 -22.90 -6.60 -19.06
CA ILE A 210 -22.87 -6.95 -17.64
C ILE A 210 -23.89 -6.12 -16.88
N GLN A 211 -24.05 -4.83 -17.23
CA GLN A 211 -25.08 -3.96 -16.64
C GLN A 211 -26.48 -4.57 -16.78
N GLN A 212 -26.84 -5.05 -17.97
CA GLN A 212 -28.14 -5.69 -18.20
C GLN A 212 -28.31 -6.95 -17.34
N HIS A 213 -27.28 -7.79 -17.24
CA HIS A 213 -27.33 -8.98 -16.41
C HIS A 213 -27.49 -8.64 -14.92
N VAL A 214 -26.72 -7.66 -14.43
CA VAL A 214 -26.81 -7.19 -13.03
C VAL A 214 -28.18 -6.58 -12.75
N GLN A 215 -28.71 -5.73 -13.63
CA GLN A 215 -30.04 -5.12 -13.47
C GLN A 215 -31.16 -6.17 -13.43
N LEU A 216 -31.03 -7.28 -14.15
CA LEU A 216 -31.99 -8.39 -14.12
C LEU A 216 -31.87 -9.28 -12.87
N GLN A 217 -30.78 -9.16 -12.12
CA GLN A 217 -30.50 -9.94 -10.90
C GLN A 217 -30.55 -9.08 -9.63
N MET A 218 -30.76 -7.76 -9.78
CA MET A 218 -30.90 -6.84 -8.66
C MET A 218 -32.33 -6.85 -8.13
N ASP A 219 -32.46 -7.08 -6.83
CA ASP A 219 -33.68 -6.88 -6.02
C ASP A 219 -33.56 -5.62 -5.13
N GLU A 220 -34.67 -5.12 -4.58
CA GLU A 220 -34.74 -3.89 -3.75
C GLU A 220 -33.84 -3.89 -2.50
N THR A 221 -33.38 -5.06 -2.04
CA THR A 221 -32.48 -5.22 -0.88
C THR A 221 -31.03 -5.52 -1.25
N SER A 222 -30.67 -5.40 -2.53
CA SER A 222 -29.33 -5.80 -3.01
C SER A 222 -28.25 -4.86 -2.48
N SER A 223 -27.23 -5.44 -1.83
CA SER A 223 -26.10 -4.67 -1.31
C SER A 223 -24.95 -4.56 -2.32
N TYR A 224 -23.99 -3.69 -2.05
CA TYR A 224 -22.77 -3.58 -2.85
C TYR A 224 -22.00 -4.91 -2.94
N GLU A 225 -21.93 -5.67 -1.85
CA GLU A 225 -21.22 -6.96 -1.80
C GLU A 225 -21.90 -8.04 -2.66
N ASP A 226 -23.23 -8.00 -2.76
CA ASP A 226 -23.98 -8.92 -3.61
C ASP A 226 -23.69 -8.65 -5.09
N ILE A 227 -23.74 -7.37 -5.52
CA ILE A 227 -23.42 -6.99 -6.90
C ILE A 227 -21.96 -7.28 -7.23
N ARG A 228 -21.04 -6.99 -6.30
CA ARG A 228 -19.63 -7.35 -6.44
C ARG A 228 -19.47 -8.84 -6.71
N SER A 229 -20.15 -9.68 -5.92
CA SER A 229 -20.11 -11.13 -6.05
C SER A 229 -20.67 -11.61 -7.38
N LEU A 230 -21.76 -10.98 -7.87
CA LEU A 230 -22.33 -11.26 -9.19
C LEU A 230 -21.39 -10.88 -10.34
N VAL A 231 -20.73 -9.72 -10.26
CA VAL A 231 -19.76 -9.27 -11.29
C VAL A 231 -18.54 -10.21 -11.34
N ILE A 232 -18.00 -10.58 -10.19
CA ILE A 232 -16.88 -11.52 -10.11
C ILE A 232 -17.32 -12.94 -10.53
N GLY A 233 -18.55 -13.34 -10.19
CA GLY A 233 -19.15 -14.59 -10.64
C GLY A 233 -19.28 -14.64 -12.16
N TYR A 234 -19.75 -13.54 -12.77
CA TYR A 234 -19.82 -13.39 -14.22
C TYR A 234 -18.45 -13.53 -14.87
N GLU A 235 -17.41 -12.89 -14.32
CA GLU A 235 -16.03 -13.04 -14.81
C GLU A 235 -15.58 -14.51 -14.76
N LYS A 236 -15.79 -15.20 -13.63
CA LYS A 236 -15.42 -16.61 -13.47
C LYS A 236 -16.13 -17.54 -14.46
N ILE A 237 -17.41 -17.29 -14.73
CA ILE A 237 -18.23 -18.10 -15.65
C ILE A 237 -17.88 -17.80 -17.12
N THR A 238 -17.62 -16.54 -17.45
CA THR A 238 -17.35 -16.11 -18.84
C THR A 238 -15.89 -16.17 -19.22
N THR A 239 -14.98 -16.40 -18.26
CA THR A 239 -13.60 -16.74 -18.55
C THR A 239 -13.58 -17.98 -19.44
N SER A 240 -13.15 -17.81 -20.69
CA SER A 240 -13.11 -18.88 -21.67
C SER A 240 -12.05 -19.91 -21.28
N TRP A 241 -12.50 -21.01 -20.70
CA TRP A 241 -11.72 -22.22 -20.49
C TRP A 241 -11.52 -22.94 -21.83
N SER A 242 -10.65 -22.41 -22.68
CA SER A 242 -10.30 -23.11 -23.93
C SER A 242 -9.46 -24.36 -23.59
N PRO A 243 -9.67 -25.50 -24.29
CA PRO A 243 -8.85 -26.70 -24.10
C PRO A 243 -7.35 -26.40 -24.22
N GLY A 244 -6.94 -25.48 -25.09
CA GLY A 244 -5.54 -25.03 -25.22
C GLY A 244 -5.00 -24.31 -23.98
N LYS A 245 -5.81 -23.49 -23.30
CA LYS A 245 -5.42 -22.87 -22.01
C LYS A 245 -5.31 -23.91 -20.91
N ILE A 246 -6.24 -24.86 -20.83
CA ILE A 246 -6.23 -25.94 -19.84
C ILE A 246 -5.02 -26.86 -20.05
N HIS A 247 -4.72 -27.21 -21.31
CA HIS A 247 -3.56 -28.06 -21.63
C HIS A 247 -2.23 -27.36 -21.33
N SER A 248 -2.15 -26.04 -21.54
CA SER A 248 -0.98 -25.23 -21.19
C SER A 248 -0.82 -25.07 -19.68
N GLU A 249 -1.89 -24.90 -18.92
CA GLU A 249 -1.88 -24.71 -17.46
C GLU A 249 -1.54 -26.02 -16.71
N LEU A 250 -2.02 -27.16 -17.23
CA LEU A 250 -1.72 -28.49 -16.67
C LEU A 250 -0.41 -29.09 -17.19
N GLY A 251 0.37 -28.35 -17.97
CA GLY A 251 1.66 -28.81 -18.50
C GLY A 251 1.55 -30.05 -19.41
N ILE A 252 0.38 -30.31 -20.00
CA ILE A 252 0.17 -31.40 -20.95
C ILE A 252 0.77 -30.97 -22.29
N VAL A 253 2.08 -31.11 -22.41
CA VAL A 253 2.76 -31.08 -23.70
C VAL A 253 2.18 -32.20 -24.56
N SER A 254 1.59 -31.85 -25.70
CA SER A 254 1.25 -32.85 -26.70
C SER A 254 2.54 -33.59 -27.11
N PRO A 255 2.55 -34.93 -27.15
CA PRO A 255 3.77 -35.67 -27.50
C PRO A 255 4.24 -35.27 -28.90
N PRO A 256 5.56 -35.16 -29.14
CA PRO A 256 6.08 -34.93 -30.48
C PRO A 256 6.05 -36.26 -31.22
N ASN A 257 4.95 -36.59 -31.90
CA ASN A 257 5.04 -37.58 -32.97
C ASN A 257 4.07 -37.34 -34.12
N SER A 258 4.70 -37.11 -35.27
CA SER A 258 4.27 -37.31 -36.66
C SER A 258 2.88 -37.93 -36.93
N GLY A 259 2.07 -37.18 -37.69
CA GLY A 259 0.90 -37.68 -38.42
C GLY A 259 0.22 -36.52 -39.16
N PRO A 260 -0.07 -36.63 -40.48
CA PRO A 260 -0.58 -35.52 -41.27
C PRO A 260 -1.99 -35.14 -40.81
N ALA A 261 -2.23 -33.84 -40.65
CA ALA A 261 -3.50 -33.26 -40.27
C ALA A 261 -4.63 -33.69 -41.26
N PRO A 262 -5.79 -34.16 -40.79
CA PRO A 262 -6.99 -34.21 -41.61
C PRO A 262 -7.51 -32.78 -41.83
N MET A 263 -7.58 -32.45 -43.11
CA MET A 263 -8.00 -31.20 -43.72
C MET A 263 -9.46 -30.87 -43.38
N GLU A 264 -9.70 -29.98 -42.40
CA GLU A 264 -11.01 -29.33 -42.26
C GLU A 264 -11.12 -28.25 -43.36
N GLY A 265 -12.01 -28.48 -44.31
CA GLY A 265 -12.18 -27.68 -45.52
C GLY A 265 -12.58 -26.24 -45.23
N GLN A 266 -11.58 -25.36 -45.24
CA GLN A 266 -11.76 -23.92 -45.40
C GLN A 266 -12.28 -23.66 -46.82
N LYS A 267 -13.59 -23.47 -46.95
CA LYS A 267 -14.27 -23.04 -48.17
C LYS A 267 -13.98 -21.56 -48.42
N GLY A 268 -12.75 -21.26 -48.81
CA GLY A 268 -12.30 -19.95 -49.33
C GLY A 268 -12.02 -20.07 -50.82
N ASN A 269 -13.02 -19.81 -51.65
CA ASN A 269 -12.84 -19.80 -53.10
C ASN A 269 -12.30 -18.45 -53.57
N LYS A 270 -11.12 -18.52 -54.21
CA LYS A 270 -10.62 -17.65 -55.28
C LYS A 270 -10.09 -16.25 -54.93
N GLY A 271 -8.79 -16.20 -54.59
CA GLY A 271 -7.90 -15.16 -55.12
C GLY A 271 -7.31 -15.62 -56.45
N SER A 272 -7.34 -14.76 -57.47
CA SER A 272 -6.48 -14.88 -58.65
C SER A 272 -5.39 -13.83 -58.52
N SER A 273 -4.13 -14.27 -58.47
CA SER A 273 -2.94 -13.45 -58.47
C SER A 273 -2.02 -13.82 -59.64
N ALA A 274 -1.19 -12.84 -60.02
CA ALA A 274 -0.04 -12.89 -60.92
C ALA A 274 -0.36 -13.00 -62.44
N GLY A 275 0.25 -12.28 -63.37
CA GLY A 275 1.44 -11.41 -63.32
C GLY A 275 2.38 -11.77 -64.49
N LYS A 276 2.85 -10.75 -65.24
CA LYS A 276 3.87 -10.75 -66.33
C LYS A 276 3.47 -11.35 -67.70
N ASP A 277 3.52 -10.51 -68.74
CA ASP A 277 4.70 -10.41 -69.62
C ASP A 277 4.57 -9.25 -70.62
N GLY A 278 5.70 -8.58 -70.86
CA GLY A 278 5.83 -7.56 -71.90
C GLY A 278 6.45 -8.14 -73.18
N LYS A 279 6.20 -7.40 -74.27
CA LYS A 279 6.92 -7.37 -75.56
C LYS A 279 6.29 -8.18 -76.71
N GLY A 280 5.62 -7.46 -77.62
CA GLY A 280 5.23 -7.94 -78.95
C GLY A 280 4.66 -6.81 -79.81
N LYS A 281 5.37 -6.46 -80.88
CA LYS A 281 5.11 -5.41 -81.88
C LYS A 281 3.77 -5.57 -82.62
N GLY A 282 3.21 -4.45 -83.06
CA GLY A 282 2.21 -4.38 -84.13
C GLY A 282 1.90 -2.93 -84.50
N GLU A 283 2.61 -2.41 -85.50
CA GLU A 283 2.18 -1.24 -86.29
C GLU A 283 0.75 -1.43 -86.79
N LEU A 284 -0.02 -0.34 -86.90
CA LEU A 284 -0.62 0.10 -88.16
C LEU A 284 -1.24 1.49 -88.01
N CYS A 285 -0.83 2.37 -88.93
CA CYS A 285 -1.34 3.70 -89.20
C CYS A 285 -2.81 3.71 -89.65
N PHE A 286 -3.48 4.85 -89.54
CA PHE A 286 -4.17 5.59 -90.62
C PHE A 286 -4.53 6.97 -90.03
N SER A 287 -3.86 8.05 -90.48
CA SER A 287 -4.34 9.07 -91.44
C SER A 287 -5.56 9.85 -90.95
#